data_AF-A0A9P3AI51-F1
#
_entry.id   AF-A0A9P3AI51-F1
#
_cell.length_a   1.000
_cell.length_b   1.000
_cell.length_c   1.000
_cell.angle_alpha   90.00
_cell.angle_beta   90.00
_cell.angle_gamma   90.00
#
_symmetry.space_group_name_H-M   'P 1'
#
loop_
_entity.id
_entity.type
_entity.pdbx_description
1 polymer ?
#
loop_
_entity_poly.entity_id
_entity_poly.type
_entity_poly.pdbx_seq_one_letter_code
_entity_poly.pdbx_strand_id
1 'polypeptide(L)'
;MQRSLCLTRECMGLMTRIECVIRPLPHDGGQWMVLFAAGMAEEQPSAIKSQGPFNGLPAAQAVLTSIIESLSLHGYQCADDVPIWTLHIQAELRRINSGMMVCERSSLF
;
A
#
# COMPACT_ATOMS: atom_id res chain seq x y z
N MET A 1 7.74 6.94 12.19
CA MET A 1 6.55 6.72 11.33
C MET A 1 6.14 5.25 11.37
N GLN A 2 4.84 5.00 11.47
CA GLN A 2 4.23 3.66 11.50
C GLN A 2 4.35 3.02 10.11
N ARG A 3 4.58 1.69 10.03
CA ARG A 3 4.73 0.97 8.75
C ARG A 3 3.40 0.65 8.07
N SER A 4 2.30 0.94 8.74
CA SER A 4 0.92 0.77 8.29
C SER A 4 0.09 1.88 8.88
N LEU A 5 -0.91 2.32 8.14
CA LEU A 5 -1.87 3.34 8.55
C LEU A 5 -3.20 3.12 7.86
N CYS A 6 -4.26 3.62 8.50
CA CYS A 6 -5.58 3.70 7.93
C CYS A 6 -5.93 5.18 7.74
N LEU A 7 -6.49 5.50 6.57
CA LEU A 7 -7.07 6.79 6.26
C LEU A 7 -8.55 6.60 5.97
N THR A 8 -9.38 7.48 6.49
CA THR A 8 -10.81 7.46 6.23
C THR A 8 -11.32 8.83 5.82
N ARG A 9 -12.41 8.86 5.06
CA ARG A 9 -13.10 10.09 4.67
C ARG A 9 -14.60 9.84 4.60
N GLU A 10 -15.36 10.66 5.30
CA GLU A 10 -16.81 10.67 5.18
C GLU A 10 -17.23 11.63 4.07
N CYS A 11 -18.13 11.19 3.19
CA CYS A 11 -18.77 12.01 2.17
C CYS A 11 -20.24 11.63 2.06
N MET A 12 -21.14 12.54 2.45
CA MET A 12 -22.59 12.36 2.33
C MET A 12 -23.09 11.08 3.04
N GLY A 13 -22.54 10.77 4.22
CA GLY A 13 -22.87 9.56 4.98
C GLY A 13 -22.22 8.28 4.46
N LEU A 14 -21.40 8.34 3.41
CA LEU A 14 -20.58 7.22 2.93
C LEU A 14 -19.15 7.36 3.47
N MET A 15 -18.65 6.31 4.09
CA MET A 15 -17.29 6.28 4.62
C MET A 15 -16.35 5.53 3.68
N THR A 16 -15.40 6.24 3.09
CA THR A 16 -14.31 5.61 2.33
C THR A 16 -13.11 5.36 3.23
N ARG A 17 -12.38 4.30 2.92
CA ARG A 17 -11.22 3.80 3.66
C ARG A 17 -10.07 3.53 2.70
N ILE A 18 -8.86 3.88 3.13
CA ILE A 18 -7.61 3.54 2.47
C ILE A 18 -6.67 2.94 3.53
N GLU A 19 -6.27 1.69 3.33
CA GLU A 19 -5.23 1.06 4.13
C GLU A 19 -3.91 1.13 3.36
N CYS A 20 -2.89 1.73 3.97
CA CYS A 20 -1.57 1.84 3.40
C CYS A 20 -0.57 1.03 4.21
N VAL A 21 0.37 0.37 3.54
CA VAL A 21 1.38 -0.43 4.22
C VAL A 21 2.69 -0.50 3.45
N ILE A 22 3.81 -0.41 4.18
CA ILE A 22 5.14 -0.60 3.63
C ILE A 22 5.61 -2.03 3.91
N ARG A 23 6.14 -2.71 2.88
CA ARG A 23 6.66 -4.08 2.96
C ARG A 23 7.99 -4.22 2.24
N PRO A 24 8.98 -4.93 2.82
CA PRO A 24 10.19 -5.27 2.09
C PRO A 24 9.87 -6.32 1.02
N LEU A 25 10.59 -6.28 -0.12
CA LEU A 25 10.58 -7.41 -1.05
C LEU A 25 11.55 -8.48 -0.55
N PRO A 26 11.17 -9.76 -0.58
CA PRO A 26 11.98 -10.83 0.00
C PRO A 26 13.25 -11.20 -0.78
N HIS A 27 13.41 -10.75 -2.04
CA HIS A 27 14.47 -11.25 -2.93
C HIS A 27 15.57 -10.25 -3.30
N ASP A 28 15.42 -8.95 -2.99
CA ASP A 28 16.36 -7.95 -3.47
C ASP A 28 16.77 -6.95 -2.39
N GLY A 29 17.95 -7.17 -1.79
CA GLY A 29 18.89 -6.15 -1.31
C GLY A 29 18.45 -5.01 -0.39
N GLY A 30 17.22 -5.01 0.14
CA GLY A 30 16.65 -3.87 0.84
C GLY A 30 15.74 -2.99 -0.02
N GLN A 31 15.08 -3.56 -1.03
CA GLN A 31 13.98 -2.92 -1.75
C GLN A 31 12.66 -2.99 -0.97
N TRP A 32 11.85 -1.95 -1.11
CA TRP A 32 10.59 -1.79 -0.40
C TRP A 32 9.45 -1.41 -1.34
N MET A 33 8.25 -1.93 -1.06
CA MET A 33 7.00 -1.51 -1.70
C MET A 33 6.16 -0.71 -0.72
N VAL A 34 5.39 0.23 -1.28
CA VAL A 34 4.23 0.82 -0.61
C VAL A 34 2.98 0.26 -1.28
N LEU A 35 2.09 -0.36 -0.51
CA LEU A 35 0.84 -0.96 -0.97
C LEU A 35 -0.34 -0.20 -0.40
N PHE A 36 -1.42 -0.14 -1.19
CA PHE A 36 -2.66 0.53 -0.88
C PHE A 36 -3.83 -0.40 -1.18
N ALA A 37 -4.79 -0.47 -0.27
CA ALA A 37 -6.13 -1.00 -0.52
C ALA A 37 -7.14 0.11 -0.23
N ALA A 38 -8.07 0.36 -1.13
CA ALA A 38 -9.05 1.44 -1.02
C ALA A 38 -10.46 0.94 -1.35
N GLY A 39 -11.47 1.47 -0.68
CA GLY A 39 -12.87 1.07 -0.84
C GLY A 39 -13.80 1.73 0.17
N MET A 40 -15.04 1.27 0.26
CA MET A 40 -15.94 1.64 1.37
C MET A 40 -15.49 0.93 2.65
N ALA A 41 -15.58 1.61 3.80
CA ALA A 41 -14.99 1.14 5.05
C ALA A 41 -15.51 -0.22 5.55
N GLU A 42 -16.74 -0.59 5.18
CA GLU A 42 -17.40 -1.83 5.61
C GLU A 42 -17.47 -2.90 4.50
N GLU A 43 -16.74 -2.70 3.40
CA GLU A 43 -16.76 -3.59 2.24
C GLU A 43 -15.38 -4.20 1.94
N GLN A 44 -15.31 -5.02 0.88
CA GLN A 44 -14.04 -5.39 0.28
C GLN A 44 -13.39 -4.17 -0.40
N PRO A 45 -12.05 -4.13 -0.54
CA PRO A 45 -11.40 -3.04 -1.25
C PRO A 45 -11.81 -3.09 -2.72
N SER A 46 -12.28 -1.97 -3.26
CA SER A 46 -12.62 -1.82 -4.68
C SER A 46 -11.39 -1.54 -5.54
N ALA A 47 -10.28 -1.11 -4.92
CA ALA A 47 -9.02 -0.89 -5.61
C ALA A 47 -7.83 -1.35 -4.75
N ILE A 48 -6.85 -1.97 -5.41
CA ILE A 48 -5.55 -2.27 -4.82
C ILE A 48 -4.49 -1.62 -5.72
N LYS A 49 -3.54 -0.91 -5.11
CA LYS A 49 -2.42 -0.27 -5.81
C LYS A 49 -1.10 -0.55 -5.10
N SER A 50 -0.01 -0.45 -5.84
CA SER A 50 1.34 -0.61 -5.33
C SER A 50 2.26 0.44 -5.98
N GLN A 51 3.28 0.88 -5.24
CA GLN A 51 4.37 1.72 -5.73
C GLN A 51 5.71 1.18 -5.26
N GLY A 52 6.73 1.32 -6.12
CA GLY A 52 8.07 0.78 -5.93
C GLY A 52 8.51 -0.09 -7.11
N PRO A 53 9.62 -0.84 -6.97
CA PRO A 53 10.44 -0.96 -5.77
C PRO A 53 11.20 0.32 -5.43
N PHE A 54 11.33 0.61 -4.14
CA PHE A 54 12.11 1.73 -3.60
C PHE A 54 13.39 1.22 -2.93
N ASN A 55 14.50 1.94 -3.13
CA ASN A 55 15.77 1.64 -2.50
C ASN A 55 15.77 2.07 -1.03
N GLY A 56 15.48 1.11 -0.13
CA GLY A 56 15.43 1.34 1.31
C GLY A 56 14.10 1.88 1.84
N LEU A 57 13.88 1.63 3.13
CA LEU A 57 12.69 2.09 3.86
C LEU A 57 12.50 3.61 3.85
N PRO A 58 13.55 4.46 3.97
CA PRO A 58 13.36 5.91 3.98
C PRO A 58 12.75 6.46 2.68
N ALA A 59 13.13 5.90 1.51
CA ALA A 59 12.57 6.31 0.23
C ALA A 59 11.08 5.95 0.13
N ALA A 60 10.71 4.73 0.56
CA ALA A 60 9.30 4.31 0.62
C ALA A 60 8.48 5.15 1.61
N GLN A 61 9.05 5.50 2.76
CA GLN A 61 8.41 6.38 3.74
C GLN A 61 8.18 7.80 3.19
N ALA A 62 9.17 8.39 2.52
CA ALA A 62 9.03 9.72 1.93
C ALA A 62 7.88 9.79 0.90
N VAL A 63 7.77 8.77 0.04
CA VAL A 63 6.66 8.66 -0.91
C VAL A 63 5.32 8.49 -0.19
N LEU A 64 5.25 7.62 0.82
CA LEU A 64 4.05 7.42 1.61
C LEU A 64 3.61 8.74 2.29
N THR A 65 4.55 9.50 2.86
CA THR A 65 4.28 10.82 3.46
C THR A 65 3.65 11.78 2.45
N SER A 66 4.24 11.91 1.26
CA SER A 66 3.70 12.80 0.21
C SER A 66 2.29 12.40 -0.23
N ILE A 67 2.01 11.09 -0.30
CA ILE A 67 0.66 10.59 -0.63
C ILE A 67 -0.32 10.90 0.50
N ILE A 68 0.06 10.72 1.77
CA ILE A 68 -0.80 11.06 2.92
C ILE A 68 -1.09 12.56 2.93
N GLU A 69 -0.09 13.41 2.73
CA GLU A 69 -0.27 14.87 2.66
C GLU A 69 -1.26 15.23 1.55
N SER A 70 -1.11 14.65 0.37
CA SER A 70 -2.06 14.83 -0.74
C SER A 70 -3.47 14.36 -0.38
N LEU A 71 -3.63 13.17 0.19
CA LEU A 71 -4.93 12.63 0.61
C LEU A 71 -5.58 13.49 1.71
N SER A 72 -4.77 14.05 2.60
CA SER A 72 -5.24 14.94 3.67
C SER A 72 -5.84 16.22 3.12
N LEU A 73 -5.25 16.78 2.05
CA LEU A 73 -5.83 17.92 1.31
C LEU A 73 -7.20 17.58 0.68
N HIS A 74 -7.47 16.30 0.42
CA HIS A 74 -8.75 15.81 -0.09
C HIS A 74 -9.73 15.39 1.02
N GLY A 75 -9.42 15.70 2.29
CA GLY A 75 -10.30 15.44 3.43
C GLY A 75 -10.18 14.04 4.03
N TYR A 76 -9.16 13.26 3.65
CA TYR A 76 -8.84 12.03 4.38
C TYR A 76 -8.15 12.34 5.70
N GLN A 77 -8.45 11.56 6.72
CA GLN A 77 -7.87 11.69 8.05
C GLN A 77 -7.32 10.34 8.51
N CYS A 78 -6.21 10.35 9.26
CA CYS A 78 -5.70 9.14 9.88
C CYS A 78 -6.69 8.63 10.92
N ALA A 79 -7.00 7.34 10.87
CA ALA A 79 -7.85 6.64 11.83
C ALA A 79 -7.03 5.55 12.55
N ASP A 80 -7.29 5.36 13.84
CA ASP A 80 -6.68 4.30 14.67
C ASP A 80 -7.40 2.95 14.50
N ASP A 81 -7.93 2.69 13.30
CA ASP A 81 -8.65 1.48 12.99
C ASP A 81 -7.73 0.29 12.77
N VAL A 82 -8.21 -0.91 13.13
CA VAL A 82 -7.54 -2.16 12.80
C VAL A 82 -7.58 -2.39 11.29
N PRO A 83 -6.45 -2.75 10.64
CA PRO A 83 -6.44 -3.10 9.22
C PRO A 83 -7.26 -4.36 8.94
N ILE A 84 -8.26 -4.25 8.06
CA ILE A 84 -9.19 -5.32 7.68
C ILE A 84 -8.86 -5.93 6.31
N TRP A 85 -8.04 -5.27 5.48
CA TRP A 85 -7.71 -5.72 4.12
C TRP A 85 -6.32 -6.33 3.98
N THR A 86 -5.74 -6.78 5.09
CA THR A 86 -4.39 -7.39 5.14
C THR A 86 -4.22 -8.54 4.13
N LEU A 87 -5.23 -9.40 3.95
CA LEU A 87 -5.17 -10.52 3.01
C LEU A 87 -5.12 -10.06 1.54
N HIS A 88 -5.88 -9.04 1.18
CA HIS A 88 -5.88 -8.47 -0.17
C HIS A 88 -4.51 -7.86 -0.51
N ILE A 89 -3.94 -7.10 0.43
CA ILE A 89 -2.59 -6.55 0.31
C ILE A 89 -1.56 -7.68 0.19
N GLN A 90 -1.66 -8.73 1.02
CA GLN A 90 -0.72 -9.84 0.99
C GLN A 90 -0.78 -10.63 -0.33
N ALA A 91 -1.97 -10.78 -0.91
CA ALA A 91 -2.16 -11.39 -2.22
C ALA A 91 -1.49 -10.56 -3.32
N GLU A 92 -1.64 -9.24 -3.28
CA GLU A 92 -0.99 -8.34 -4.22
C GLU A 92 0.54 -8.41 -4.11
N LEU A 93 1.10 -8.41 -2.90
CA LEU A 93 2.53 -8.56 -2.70
C LEU A 93 3.07 -9.88 -3.28
N ARG A 94 2.32 -10.98 -3.13
CA ARG A 94 2.67 -12.28 -3.74
C ARG A 94 2.63 -12.21 -5.25
N ARG A 95 1.63 -11.55 -5.83
CA ARG A 95 1.49 -11.35 -7.28
C ARG A 95 2.70 -10.57 -7.84
N ILE A 96 3.08 -9.46 -7.21
CA ILE A 96 4.25 -8.66 -7.58
C ILE A 96 5.51 -9.52 -7.53
N ASN A 97 5.74 -10.22 -6.40
CA ASN A 97 6.90 -11.08 -6.22
C ASN A 97 6.97 -12.19 -7.30
N SER A 98 5.84 -12.81 -7.63
CA SER A 98 5.79 -13.82 -8.69
C SER A 98 6.09 -13.24 -10.08
N GLY A 99 5.62 -12.03 -10.39
CA GLY A 99 5.89 -11.37 -11.66
C GLY A 99 7.35 -10.99 -11.82
N MET A 100 8.00 -10.51 -10.75
CA MET A 100 9.42 -10.20 -10.75
C MET A 100 10.28 -11.46 -10.98
N MET A 101 9.97 -12.56 -10.31
CA MET A 101 10.66 -13.84 -10.50
C MET A 101 10.57 -14.40 -11.93
N VAL A 102 9.50 -14.09 -12.65
CA VAL A 102 9.34 -14.48 -14.07
C VAL A 102 10.22 -13.61 -14.96
N CYS A 103 10.28 -12.30 -14.70
CA CYS A 103 11.12 -11.37 -15.45
C CYS A 103 12.62 -11.69 -15.27
N GLU A 104 13.07 -11.93 -14.03
CA GLU A 104 14.45 -12.29 -13.73
C GLU A 104 14.87 -13.58 -14.44
N ARG A 105 14.03 -14.63 -14.40
CA ARG A 105 14.31 -15.88 -15.12
C ARG A 105 14.38 -15.69 -16.62
N SER A 106 13.59 -14.79 -17.19
CA SER A 106 13.62 -14.51 -18.63
C SER A 106 14.88 -13.74 -19.05
N SER A 107 15.46 -12.95 -18.14
CA SER A 107 16.68 -12.17 -18.40
C SER A 107 17.99 -12.96 -18.28
N LEU A 108 17.94 -14.20 -17.77
CA LEU A 108 19.09 -15.08 -17.56
C LEU A 108 19.36 -16.03 -18.75
N PHE A 109 18.65 -15.86 -19.87
CA PHE A 109 18.81 -16.66 -21.10
C PHE A 109 19.09 -15.77 -22.31
#